data_AF-K1RQ43-F1
#
_entry.id   AF-K1RQ43-F1
#
_cell.length_a   1.000
_cell.length_b   1.000
_cell.length_c   1.000
_cell.angle_alpha   90.00
_cell.angle_beta   90.00
_cell.angle_gamma   90.00
#
_symmetry.space_group_name_H-M   'P 1'
#
loop_
_entity.id
_entity.type
_entity.pdbx_description
1 polymer ?
#
loop_
_entity_poly.entity_id
_entity_poly.type
_entity_poly.pdbx_seq_one_letter_code
_entity_poly.pdbx_strand_id
1 'polypeptide(L)'
;NKELRYHVAAYASTKIAQQLKTAKRPAAFEEQHRAELTAYRAAAAYFKANDITKLPSPKKLEVEYAQLASEKAKFYEQYKEIKEELLKLKTAKQNVASFFREKEQTQQER
;
A
#
# COMPACT_ATOMS: atom_id res chain seq x y z
N ASN A 1 1.20 3.24 3.73
CA ASN A 1 2.37 2.43 4.14
C ASN A 1 3.60 3.28 4.51
N LYS A 2 3.81 4.49 3.94
CA LYS A 2 4.86 5.42 4.42
C LYS A 2 4.69 5.78 5.91
N GLU A 3 3.46 6.06 6.35
CA GLU A 3 3.13 6.34 7.76
C GLU A 3 3.53 5.20 8.71
N LEU A 4 3.21 3.94 8.36
CA LEU A 4 3.58 2.78 9.17
C LEU A 4 5.10 2.63 9.29
N ARG A 5 5.84 2.79 8.19
CA ARG A 5 7.31 2.74 8.19
C ARG A 5 7.92 3.86 9.05
N TYR A 6 7.35 5.06 8.98
CA TYR A 6 7.76 6.19 9.81
C TYR A 6 7.55 5.90 11.30
N HIS A 7 6.37 5.41 11.69
CA HIS A 7 6.10 5.07 13.09
C HIS A 7 6.91 3.87 13.59
N VAL A 8 7.21 2.88 12.74
CA VAL A 8 8.12 1.78 13.10
C VAL A 8 9.55 2.28 13.36
N ALA A 9 10.06 3.20 12.53
CA ALA A 9 11.37 3.80 12.74
C ALA A 9 11.40 4.69 14.00
N ALA A 10 10.38 5.51 14.22
CA ALA A 10 10.25 6.36 15.42
C ALA A 10 10.09 5.53 16.71
N TYR A 11 9.51 4.32 16.63
CA TYR A 11 9.43 3.41 17.76
C TYR A 11 10.78 2.78 18.13
N ALA A 12 11.79 2.79 17.25
CA ALA A 12 13.15 2.38 17.63
C ALA A 12 13.72 3.26 18.76
N SER A 13 13.22 4.49 18.91
CA SER A 13 13.54 5.41 20.01
C SER A 13 12.99 4.97 21.38
N THR A 14 12.41 3.76 21.51
CA THR A 14 12.00 3.16 22.78
C THR A 14 13.17 3.12 23.79
N LYS A 15 14.41 2.92 23.32
CA LYS A 15 15.60 2.94 24.19
C LYS A 15 15.79 4.29 24.89
N ILE A 16 15.49 5.38 24.19
CA ILE A 16 15.61 6.75 24.70
C ILE A 16 14.47 7.05 25.69
N ALA A 17 13.26 6.58 25.39
CA ALA A 17 12.14 6.64 26.33
C ALA A 17 12.39 5.82 27.61
N GLN A 18 13.10 4.69 27.52
CA GLN A 18 13.52 3.91 28.69
C GLN A 18 14.63 4.60 29.48
N GLN A 19 15.60 5.23 28.81
CA GLN A 19 16.67 6.00 29.45
C GLN A 19 16.16 7.24 30.18
N LEU A 20 15.10 7.89 29.67
CA LEU A 20 14.45 9.00 30.38
C LEU A 20 13.94 8.57 31.77
N LYS A 21 13.40 7.35 31.91
CA LYS A 21 12.86 6.85 33.18
C LYS A 21 13.94 6.58 34.22
N THR A 22 15.18 6.35 33.80
CA THR A 22 16.31 6.04 34.67
C THR A 22 17.33 7.17 34.78
N ALA A 23 17.11 8.28 34.05
CA ALA A 23 18.02 9.41 34.02
C ALA A 23 18.02 10.16 35.37
N LYS A 24 19.23 10.46 35.89
CA LYS A 24 19.43 11.27 37.10
C LYS A 24 18.93 12.72 36.97
N ARG A 25 18.80 13.23 35.74
CA ARG A 25 18.29 14.58 35.43
C ARG A 25 17.26 14.52 34.32
N PRO A 26 15.99 14.25 34.64
CA PRO A 26 14.93 14.05 33.65
C PRO A 26 14.70 15.28 32.76
N ALA A 27 14.63 16.48 33.34
CA ALA A 27 14.32 17.71 32.59
C ALA A 27 15.34 18.03 31.49
N ALA A 28 16.64 17.93 31.79
CA ALA A 28 17.69 18.16 30.80
C ALA A 28 17.72 17.07 29.71
N PHE A 29 17.40 15.83 30.08
CA PHE A 29 17.32 14.71 29.13
C PHE A 29 16.11 14.83 28.19
N GLU A 30 14.96 15.27 28.71
CA GLU A 30 13.78 15.54 27.88
C GLU A 30 14.04 16.65 26.86
N GLU A 31 14.74 17.71 27.27
CA GLU A 31 15.04 18.82 26.38
C GLU A 31 16.04 18.41 25.28
N GLN A 32 17.05 17.60 25.64
CA GLN A 32 18.03 17.06 24.69
C GLN A 32 17.41 16.06 23.70
N HIS A 33 16.44 15.25 24.13
CA HIS A 33 15.80 14.21 23.31
C HIS A 33 14.35 14.55 22.91
N ARG A 34 13.98 15.84 22.94
CA ARG A 34 12.59 16.29 22.79
C ARG A 34 11.95 15.83 21.49
N ALA A 35 12.68 15.94 20.38
CA ALA A 35 12.21 15.53 19.06
C ALA A 35 11.95 14.02 19.00
N GLU A 36 12.89 13.22 19.52
CA GLU A 36 12.83 11.76 19.50
C GLU A 36 11.72 11.22 20.43
N LEU A 37 11.55 11.82 21.60
CA LEU A 37 10.48 11.47 22.55
C LEU A 37 9.10 11.83 21.99
N THR A 38 8.98 12.95 21.28
CA THR A 38 7.72 13.36 20.64
C THR A 38 7.38 12.41 19.50
N ALA A 39 8.34 12.06 18.65
CA ALA A 39 8.16 11.07 17.59
C ALA A 39 7.78 9.68 18.14
N TYR A 40 8.41 9.25 19.24
CA TYR A 40 8.06 8.02 19.94
C TYR A 40 6.63 8.04 20.49
N ARG A 41 6.21 9.12 21.15
CA ARG A 41 4.84 9.29 21.67
C ARG A 41 3.79 9.26 20.55
N ALA A 42 4.07 9.91 19.43
CA ALA A 42 3.22 9.87 18.24
C ALA A 42 3.13 8.45 17.66
N ALA A 43 4.25 7.74 17.54
CA ALA A 43 4.25 6.34 17.10
C ALA A 43 3.49 5.42 18.05
N ALA A 44 3.67 5.57 19.36
CA ALA A 44 2.93 4.79 20.37
C ALA A 44 1.42 5.04 20.30
N ALA A 45 0.99 6.30 20.10
CA ALA A 45 -0.42 6.63 19.90
C ALA A 45 -0.98 6.01 18.61
N TYR A 46 -0.20 6.02 17.52
CA TYR A 46 -0.58 5.38 16.26
C TYR A 46 -0.77 3.86 16.45
N PHE A 47 0.16 3.16 17.09
CA PHE A 47 -0.01 1.72 17.33
C PHE A 47 -1.18 1.41 18.25
N LYS A 48 -1.41 2.23 19.28
CA LYS A 48 -2.57 2.08 20.18
C LYS A 48 -3.90 2.30 19.44
N ALA A 49 -3.97 3.28 18.55
CA ALA A 49 -5.17 3.56 17.76
C ALA A 49 -5.48 2.48 16.70
N ASN A 50 -4.48 1.68 16.31
CA ASN A 50 -4.61 0.60 15.35
C ASN A 50 -4.65 -0.80 16.02
N ASP A 51 -4.82 -0.88 17.34
CA ASP A 51 -4.83 -2.12 18.14
C ASP A 51 -3.59 -3.03 17.95
N ILE A 52 -2.44 -2.43 17.58
CA ILE A 52 -1.18 -3.15 17.36
C ILE A 52 -0.48 -3.35 18.70
N THR A 53 -0.78 -4.47 19.35
CA THR A 53 -0.24 -4.84 20.68
C THR A 53 1.15 -5.48 20.63
N LYS A 54 1.52 -6.09 19.49
CA LYS A 54 2.86 -6.62 19.22
C LYS A 54 3.42 -5.92 18.00
N LEU A 55 4.50 -5.16 18.19
CA LEU A 55 5.20 -4.53 17.08
C LEU A 55 5.69 -5.65 16.14
N PRO A 56 5.23 -5.70 14.87
CA PRO A 56 5.77 -6.65 13.92
C PRO A 56 7.27 -6.39 13.78
N SER A 57 8.09 -7.44 13.73
CA SER A 57 9.53 -7.22 13.50
C SER A 57 9.72 -6.56 12.13
N PRO A 58 10.67 -5.63 11.97
CA PRO A 58 10.89 -4.93 10.70
C PRO A 58 11.01 -5.89 9.50
N LYS A 59 11.66 -7.04 9.71
CA LYS A 59 11.76 -8.12 8.71
C LYS A 59 10.41 -8.73 8.31
N LYS A 60 9.50 -8.93 9.25
CA LYS A 60 8.15 -9.44 8.92
C LYS A 60 7.37 -8.43 8.09
N LEU A 61 7.52 -7.14 8.40
CA LEU A 61 6.89 -6.06 7.66
C LEU A 61 7.37 -5.98 6.21
N GLU A 62 8.67 -6.15 5.98
CA GLU A 62 9.27 -6.19 4.64
C GLU A 62 8.78 -7.40 3.82
N VAL A 63 8.67 -8.57 4.46
CA VAL A 63 8.15 -9.78 3.81
C VAL A 63 6.68 -9.63 3.45
N GLU A 64 5.84 -9.15 4.36
CA GLU A 64 4.41 -8.88 4.09
C GLU A 64 4.25 -7.85 2.96
N TYR A 65 5.09 -6.82 2.92
CA TYR A 65 5.08 -5.84 1.85
C TYR A 65 5.46 -6.47 0.50
N ALA A 66 6.52 -7.28 0.46
CA ALA A 66 6.95 -7.97 -0.75
C ALA A 66 5.87 -8.95 -1.28
N GLN A 67 5.22 -9.67 -0.37
CA GLN A 67 4.10 -10.55 -0.69
C GLN A 67 2.92 -9.77 -1.28
N LEU A 68 2.48 -8.71 -0.60
CA LEU A 68 1.37 -7.88 -1.07
C LEU A 68 1.68 -7.18 -2.40
N ALA A 69 2.92 -6.76 -2.61
CA ALA A 69 3.36 -6.19 -3.89
C ALA A 69 3.32 -7.23 -5.02
N SER A 70 3.73 -8.48 -4.75
CA SER A 70 3.63 -9.58 -5.71
C SER A 70 2.18 -9.92 -6.03
N GLU A 71 1.31 -10.01 -5.03
CA GLU A 71 -0.13 -10.23 -5.23
C GLU A 71 -0.76 -9.12 -6.07
N LYS A 72 -0.48 -7.86 -5.74
CA LYS A 72 -0.94 -6.70 -6.52
C LYS A 72 -0.47 -6.76 -7.97
N ALA A 73 0.77 -7.17 -8.22
CA ALA A 73 1.31 -7.30 -9.57
C ALA A 73 0.54 -8.38 -10.36
N LYS A 74 0.30 -9.54 -9.75
CA LYS A 74 -0.47 -10.64 -10.37
C LYS A 74 -1.89 -10.19 -10.74
N PHE A 75 -2.59 -9.51 -9.83
CA PHE A 75 -3.93 -8.98 -10.13
C PHE A 75 -3.91 -7.93 -11.24
N TYR A 76 -2.86 -7.12 -11.31
CA TYR A 76 -2.73 -6.10 -12.36
C TYR A 76 -2.50 -6.71 -13.74
N GLU A 77 -1.68 -7.77 -13.82
CA GLU A 77 -1.47 -8.53 -15.05
C GLU A 77 -2.77 -9.20 -15.52
N GLN A 78 -3.45 -9.91 -14.62
CA GLN A 78 -4.74 -10.54 -14.92
C GLN A 78 -5.78 -9.51 -15.39
N TYR A 79 -5.88 -8.36 -14.71
CA TYR A 79 -6.77 -7.29 -15.12
C TYR A 79 -6.42 -6.74 -16.51
N LYS A 80 -5.14 -6.58 -16.81
CA LYS A 80 -4.66 -6.11 -18.12
C LYS A 80 -5.03 -7.09 -19.22
N GLU A 81 -4.81 -8.39 -19.02
CA GLU A 81 -5.14 -9.44 -19.99
C GLU A 81 -6.65 -9.49 -20.27
N ILE A 82 -7.48 -9.54 -19.22
CA ILE A 82 -8.95 -9.55 -19.36
C ILE A 82 -9.44 -8.29 -20.09
N LYS A 83 -8.84 -7.14 -19.82
CA LYS A 83 -9.20 -5.88 -20.49
C LYS A 83 -8.85 -5.91 -21.98
N GLU A 84 -7.70 -6.47 -22.35
CA GLU A 84 -7.31 -6.64 -23.76
C GLU A 84 -8.22 -7.63 -24.49
N GLU A 85 -8.59 -8.75 -23.87
CA GLU A 85 -9.53 -9.72 -24.43
C GLU A 85 -10.92 -9.11 -24.63
N LEU A 86 -11.42 -8.38 -23.64
CA LEU A 86 -12.71 -7.69 -23.73
C LEU A 86 -12.73 -6.67 -24.89
N LEU A 87 -11.61 -5.96 -25.10
CA LEU A 87 -11.49 -5.04 -26.23
C LEU A 87 -11.53 -5.79 -27.57
N LYS A 88 -10.81 -6.90 -27.70
CA LYS A 88 -10.83 -7.75 -28.91
C LYS A 88 -12.24 -8.28 -29.19
N LEU A 89 -12.94 -8.76 -28.16
CA LEU A 89 -14.31 -9.25 -28.29
C LEU A 89 -15.28 -8.14 -28.73
N LYS A 90 -15.15 -6.94 -28.17
CA LYS A 90 -15.97 -5.78 -28.57
C LYS A 90 -15.73 -5.42 -30.04
N THR A 91 -14.48 -5.40 -30.48
CA THR A 91 -14.11 -5.15 -31.88
C THR A 91 -14.67 -6.24 -32.81
N ALA A 92 -14.51 -7.52 -32.45
CA ALA A 92 -15.05 -8.62 -33.23
C ALA A 92 -16.58 -8.52 -33.36
N LYS A 93 -17.29 -8.21 -32.27
CA LYS A 93 -18.74 -7.98 -32.28
C LYS A 93 -19.13 -6.83 -33.22
N GLN A 94 -18.37 -5.73 -33.20
CA GLN A 94 -18.61 -4.59 -34.09
C GLN A 94 -18.36 -4.97 -35.56
N ASN A 95 -17.28 -5.70 -35.87
CA ASN A 95 -16.97 -6.14 -37.22
C ASN A 95 -18.05 -7.07 -37.78
N VAL A 96 -18.58 -7.98 -36.97
CA VAL A 96 -19.71 -8.84 -37.37
C VAL A 96 -20.94 -8.00 -37.67
N ALA A 97 -21.29 -7.03 -36.81
CA ALA A 97 -22.42 -6.13 -37.04
C ALA A 97 -22.26 -5.29 -38.32
N SER A 98 -21.04 -4.80 -38.61
CA SER A 98 -20.74 -4.07 -39.85
C SER A 98 -20.86 -4.95 -41.08
N PHE A 99 -20.34 -6.18 -41.04
CA PHE A 99 -20.43 -7.12 -42.16
C PHE A 99 -21.87 -7.44 -42.56
N PHE A 100 -22.77 -7.61 -41.57
CA PHE A 100 -24.19 -7.82 -41.85
C PHE A 100 -24.86 -6.58 -42.46
N ARG A 101 -24.51 -5.37 -41.99
CA ARG A 101 -24.99 -4.11 -42.61
C ARG A 101 -24.52 -3.95 -44.06
N GLU A 102 -23.25 -4.23 -44.33
CA GLU A 102 -22.67 -4.10 -45.68
C GLU A 102 -23.30 -5.08 -46.67
N LYS A 103 -23.61 -6.31 -46.22
CA LYS A 103 -24.31 -7.31 -47.05
C LYS A 103 -25.75 -6.92 -47.38
N GLU A 104 -26.47 -6.27 -46.48
CA GLU A 104 -27.82 -5.78 -46.77
C GLU A 104 -27.80 -4.65 -47.81
N GLN A 105 -26.85 -3.72 -47.71
CA GLN A 105 -26.70 -2.63 -48.68
C GLN A 105 -26.32 -3.14 -50.08
N THR A 106 -25.37 -4.06 -50.17
CA THR A 106 -24.95 -4.64 -51.47
C THR A 106 -25.97 -5.55 -52.13
N GLN A 107 -26.96 -6.06 -51.39
CA GLN A 107 -28.10 -6.81 -51.96
C GLN A 107 -29.25 -5.91 -52.40
N GLN A 108 -29.44 -4.73 -51.81
CA GLN A 108 -30.46 -3.76 -52.23
C GLN A 108 -30.06 -2.96 -53.49
N GLU A 109 -28.77 -2.88 -53.80
CA GLU A 109 -28.23 -2.17 -54.98
C GLU A 109 -28.13 -3.03 -56.26
N ARG A 110 -28.61 -4.28 -56.25
CA ARG A 110 -28.70 -5.18 -57.42
C ARG A 110 -30.14 -5.43 -57.84
#